data_AF-A0A0G1Y4Q1-F1
#
_entry.id   AF-A0A0G1Y4Q1-F1
#
_cell.length_a   1.000
_cell.length_b   1.000
_cell.length_c   1.000
_cell.angle_alpha   90.00
_cell.angle_beta   90.00
_cell.angle_gamma   90.00
#
_symmetry.space_group_name_H-M   'P 1'
#
loop_
_entity.id
_entity.type
_entity.pdbx_description
1 polymer ?
#
loop_
_entity_poly.entity_id
_entity_poly.type
_entity_poly.pdbx_seq_one_letter_code
_entity_poly.pdbx_strand_id
1 'polypeptide(L)'
;MSNPSVETLLEIANEAVLRAADLLVDKHHAVFGAHATDRLEVGTKSSPIDLITEADQLAQDAIISAIQSHFPDHRFIAEEEGADDLGNP
;
A
#
# COMPACT_ATOMS: atom_id res chain seq x y z
N MET A 1 19.29 -11.92 13.15
CA MET A 1 18.64 -12.83 12.19
C MET A 1 19.54 -12.95 10.97
N SER A 2 19.55 -14.06 10.21
CA SER A 2 20.30 -14.07 8.94
C SER A 2 19.61 -13.15 7.95
N ASN A 3 20.38 -12.42 7.14
CA ASN A 3 19.79 -11.61 6.08
C ASN A 3 18.94 -12.51 5.16
N PRO A 4 17.69 -12.11 4.85
CA PRO A 4 16.87 -12.85 3.89
C PRO A 4 17.57 -12.87 2.53
N SER A 5 17.37 -13.95 1.77
CA SER A 5 17.88 -14.02 0.40
C SER A 5 17.08 -13.08 -0.50
N VAL A 6 17.66 -12.73 -1.65
CA VAL A 6 16.98 -11.89 -2.66
C VAL A 6 15.71 -12.57 -3.16
N GLU A 7 15.73 -13.90 -3.29
CA GLU A 7 14.56 -14.69 -3.70
C GLU A 7 13.42 -14.55 -2.70
N THR A 8 13.69 -14.70 -1.39
CA THR A 8 12.68 -14.49 -0.34
C THR A 8 12.15 -13.07 -0.35
N LEU A 9 13.02 -12.06 -0.52
CA LEU A 9 12.58 -10.66 -0.61
C LEU A 9 11.63 -10.44 -1.79
N LEU A 10 11.93 -11.04 -2.94
CA LEU A 10 11.11 -10.93 -4.15
C LEU A 10 9.77 -11.66 -4.01
N GLU A 11 9.75 -12.83 -3.37
CA GLU A 11 8.52 -13.56 -3.07
C GLU A 11 7.57 -12.72 -2.20
N ILE A 12 8.07 -12.13 -1.11
CA ILE A 12 7.26 -11.28 -0.23
C ILE A 12 6.84 -9.98 -0.92
N ALA A 13 7.68 -9.40 -1.78
CA ALA A 13 7.31 -8.24 -2.56
C ALA A 13 6.16 -8.54 -3.54
N ASN A 14 6.18 -9.70 -4.21
CA ASN A 14 5.09 -10.13 -5.08
C ASN A 14 3.79 -10.33 -4.29
N GLU A 15 3.87 -10.97 -3.12
CA GLU A 15 2.72 -11.13 -2.24
C GLU A 15 2.12 -9.79 -1.82
N ALA A 16 2.95 -8.84 -1.38
CA ALA A 16 2.52 -7.52 -0.96
C ALA A 16 1.81 -6.75 -2.09
N VAL A 17 2.37 -6.80 -3.30
CA VAL A 17 1.77 -6.17 -4.49
C VAL A 17 0.44 -6.82 -4.87
N LEU A 18 0.34 -8.16 -4.83
CA LEU A 18 -0.91 -8.85 -5.15
C LEU A 18 -2.03 -8.49 -4.17
N ARG A 19 -1.74 -8.42 -2.87
CA ARG A 19 -2.72 -8.00 -1.85
C ARG A 19 -3.23 -6.57 -2.10
N ALA A 20 -2.33 -5.63 -2.39
CA ALA A 20 -2.73 -4.26 -2.71
C ALA A 20 -3.50 -4.18 -4.03
N ALA A 21 -3.12 -4.97 -5.04
CA ALA A 21 -3.81 -5.01 -6.32
C ALA A 21 -5.25 -5.52 -6.19
N ASP A 22 -5.48 -6.60 -5.44
CA ASP A 22 -6.83 -7.13 -5.19
C ASP A 22 -7.73 -6.07 -4.54
N LEU A 23 -7.20 -5.36 -3.54
CA LEU A 23 -7.90 -4.27 -2.87
C LEU A 23 -8.23 -3.10 -3.81
N LEU A 24 -7.28 -2.71 -4.68
CA LEU A 24 -7.49 -1.63 -5.65
C LEU A 24 -8.51 -2.03 -6.73
N VAL A 25 -8.52 -3.29 -7.15
CA VAL A 25 -9.52 -3.83 -8.09
C VAL A 25 -10.90 -3.79 -7.44
N ASP A 26 -11.02 -4.23 -6.19
CA ASP A 26 -12.28 -4.18 -5.44
C ASP A 26 -12.78 -2.74 -5.27
N LYS A 27 -11.90 -1.81 -4.88
CA LYS A 27 -12.24 -0.39 -4.77
C LYS A 27 -12.65 0.19 -6.12
N HIS A 28 -11.94 -0.14 -7.19
CA HIS A 28 -12.31 0.30 -8.54
C HIS A 28 -13.71 -0.21 -8.93
N HIS A 29 -14.03 -1.47 -8.65
CA HIS A 29 -15.37 -2.00 -8.90
C HIS A 29 -16.45 -1.32 -8.06
N ALA A 30 -16.16 -1.02 -6.79
CA ALA A 30 -17.08 -0.33 -5.90
C ALA A 30 -17.38 1.12 -6.35
N VAL A 31 -16.39 1.80 -6.91
CA VAL A 31 -16.50 3.21 -7.33
C VAL A 31 -16.99 3.38 -8.78
N PHE A 32 -16.49 2.54 -9.70
CA PHE A 32 -16.67 2.71 -11.15
C PHE A 32 -17.43 1.56 -11.81
N GLY A 33 -17.79 0.51 -11.07
CA GLY A 33 -18.51 -0.63 -11.61
C GLY A 33 -19.95 -0.32 -12.04
N ALA A 34 -20.56 -1.21 -12.82
CA ALA A 34 -21.95 -1.08 -13.29
C ALA A 34 -22.99 -0.97 -12.14
N HIS A 35 -22.62 -1.44 -10.94
CA HIS A 35 -23.41 -1.35 -9.72
C HIS A 35 -22.64 -0.60 -8.63
N ALA A 36 -21.92 0.46 -8.99
CA ALA A 36 -21.12 1.25 -8.04
C ALA A 36 -21.89 1.58 -6.77
N THR A 37 -21.29 1.26 -5.63
CA THR A 37 -21.84 1.47 -4.28
C THR A 37 -21.10 2.56 -3.52
N ASP A 38 -20.01 3.07 -4.09
CA ASP A 38 -19.09 3.99 -3.44
C ASP A 38 -18.67 5.14 -4.37
N ARG A 39 -17.92 6.11 -3.87
CA ARG A 39 -17.35 7.23 -4.63
C ARG A 39 -15.87 7.38 -4.32
N LEU A 40 -15.08 7.81 -5.30
CA LEU A 40 -13.67 8.14 -5.07
C LEU A 40 -13.58 9.43 -4.25
N GLU A 41 -12.85 9.38 -3.14
CA GLU A 41 -12.50 10.54 -2.35
C GLU A 41 -11.18 11.11 -2.87
N VAL A 42 -11.24 12.29 -3.50
CA VAL A 42 -10.04 12.94 -4.05
C VAL A 42 -9.70 14.15 -3.20
N GLY A 43 -8.51 14.12 -2.62
CA GLY A 43 -7.87 15.24 -1.92
C GLY A 43 -6.71 15.83 -2.70
N THR A 44 -6.05 16.80 -2.07
CA THR A 44 -4.83 17.43 -2.58
C THR A 44 -3.81 17.53 -1.45
N LYS A 45 -2.53 17.31 -1.77
CA LYS A 45 -1.39 17.50 -0.86
C LYS A 45 -0.84 18.93 -0.99
N SER A 46 0.33 19.11 -1.60
CA SER A 46 1.08 20.37 -1.59
C SER A 46 0.61 21.40 -2.62
N SER A 47 -0.18 20.98 -3.62
CA SER A 47 -0.69 21.86 -4.67
C SER A 47 -2.03 21.36 -5.25
N PRO A 48 -2.79 22.20 -5.98
CA PRO A 48 -4.07 21.78 -6.59
C PRO A 48 -3.97 20.65 -7.63
N ILE A 49 -2.77 20.33 -8.10
CA ILE A 49 -2.51 19.23 -9.05
C ILE A 49 -1.81 18.04 -8.40
N ASP A 50 -1.48 18.16 -7.11
CA ASP A 50 -0.85 17.12 -6.31
C ASP A 50 -1.97 16.33 -5.62
N LEU A 51 -2.58 15.42 -6.39
CA LEU A 51 -3.78 14.69 -6.00
C LEU A 51 -3.43 13.49 -5.13
N ILE A 52 -4.32 13.16 -4.21
CA ILE A 52 -4.29 11.95 -3.39
C ILE A 52 -5.70 11.40 -3.29
N THR A 53 -5.83 10.08 -3.20
CA THR A 53 -7.07 9.37 -2.99
C THR A 53 -6.98 8.44 -1.79
N GLU A 54 -8.12 7.99 -1.29
CA GLU A 54 -8.17 6.93 -0.28
C GLU A 54 -7.57 5.61 -0.78
N ALA A 55 -7.49 5.40 -2.11
CA ALA A 55 -6.89 4.22 -2.70
C ALA A 55 -5.35 4.20 -2.57
N ASP A 56 -4.69 5.36 -2.60
CA ASP A 56 -3.25 5.49 -2.46
C ASP A 56 -2.79 5.04 -1.07
N GLN A 57 -3.45 5.57 -0.03
CA GLN A 57 -3.20 5.17 1.37
C GLN A 57 -3.50 3.67 1.58
N LEU A 58 -4.62 3.20 1.04
CA LEU A 58 -5.05 1.81 1.21
C LEU A 58 -4.08 0.81 0.58
N ALA A 59 -3.53 1.14 -0.60
CA ALA A 59 -2.50 0.33 -1.24
C ALA A 59 -1.20 0.33 -0.46
N GLN A 60 -0.75 1.51 0.01
CA GLN A 60 0.45 1.64 0.84
C GLN A 60 0.34 0.81 2.12
N ASP A 61 -0.76 0.95 2.86
CA ASP A 61 -0.97 0.25 4.12
C ASP A 61 -0.99 -1.27 3.92
N ALA A 62 -1.59 -1.75 2.82
CA ALA A 62 -1.61 -3.17 2.48
C ALA A 62 -0.21 -3.71 2.17
N ILE A 63 0.60 -2.96 1.41
CA ILE A 63 1.99 -3.33 1.10
C ILE A 63 2.83 -3.37 2.38
N ILE A 64 2.78 -2.30 3.18
CA ILE A 64 3.52 -2.18 4.43
C ILE A 64 3.15 -3.31 5.38
N SER A 65 1.85 -3.53 5.60
CA SER A 65 1.37 -4.59 6.51
C SER A 65 1.83 -5.98 6.05
N ALA A 66 1.78 -6.28 4.76
CA ALA A 66 2.26 -7.54 4.22
C ALA A 66 3.75 -7.72 4.49
N ILE A 67 4.59 -6.74 4.11
CA ILE A 67 6.05 -6.82 4.31
C ILE A 67 6.40 -6.91 5.81
N GLN A 68 5.79 -6.07 6.65
CA GLN A 68 6.06 -6.01 8.08
C GLN A 68 5.66 -7.30 8.82
N SER A 69 4.67 -8.04 8.32
CA SER A 69 4.30 -9.35 8.86
C SER A 69 5.41 -10.40 8.71
N HIS A 70 6.26 -10.27 7.68
CA HIS A 70 7.43 -11.13 7.45
C HIS A 70 8.70 -10.54 8.05
N PHE A 71 8.83 -9.22 8.05
CA PHE A 71 10.00 -8.49 8.51
C PHE A 71 9.62 -7.36 9.47
N PRO A 72 9.29 -7.67 10.74
CA PRO A 72 8.77 -6.68 11.70
C PRO A 72 9.71 -5.51 11.97
N ASP A 73 11.02 -5.74 11.86
CA ASP A 73 12.07 -4.77 12.15
C ASP A 73 12.43 -3.90 10.92
N HIS A 74 11.99 -4.27 9.71
CA HIS A 74 12.28 -3.47 8.52
C HIS A 74 11.56 -2.12 8.59
N ARG A 75 12.27 -1.07 8.14
CA ARG A 75 11.71 0.28 7.99
C ARG A 75 11.19 0.52 6.59
N PHE A 76 10.34 1.53 6.49
CA PHE A 76 9.68 1.92 5.26
C PHE A 76 10.02 3.35 4.87
N ILE A 77 10.12 3.59 3.57
CA ILE A 77 10.08 4.91 2.96
C ILE A 77 8.91 4.84 2.00
N ALA A 78 7.90 5.67 2.21
CA ALA A 78 6.65 5.59 1.49
C ALA A 78 6.22 6.99 1.03
N GLU A 79 5.34 7.05 0.04
CA GLU A 79 4.87 8.32 -0.53
C GLU A 79 3.81 8.99 0.34
N GLU A 80 2.91 8.18 0.91
CA GLU A 80 1.89 8.66 1.83
C GLU A 80 2.42 8.70 3.26
N GLU A 81 1.83 9.57 4.07
CA GLU A 81 2.22 9.74 5.47
C GLU A 81 2.01 8.46 6.30
N GLY A 82 2.67 8.38 7.46
CA GLY A 82 2.44 7.34 8.47
C GLY A 82 3.39 6.14 8.45
N ALA A 83 4.34 6.08 7.51
CA ALA A 83 5.33 5.01 7.43
C ALA A 83 6.63 5.28 8.21
N ASP A 84 6.93 6.54 8.53
CA ASP A 84 8.25 6.98 9.01
C ASP A 84 8.68 6.36 10.35
N ASP A 85 7.72 6.06 11.21
CA ASP A 85 7.96 5.51 12.56
C ASP A 85 7.85 3.97 12.61
N LEU A 86 7.69 3.30 11.46
CA LEU A 86 7.54 1.86 11.39
C LEU A 86 8.89 1.13 11.27
N GLY A 87 9.02 0.05 12.06
CA GLY A 87 10.22 -0.79 12.10
C GLY A 87 11.31 -0.27 13.06
N ASN A 88 12.27 -1.13 13.38
CA ASN A 88 13.43 -0.79 14.21
C ASN A 88 14.63 -1.68 13.81
N PRO A 89 15.43 -1.25 12.82
CA PRO A 89 16.37 -2.10 12.09
C PRO A 89 17.65 -2.41 12.85
#